data_AF-A0A202BVF9-F1
#
_entry.id   AF-A0A202BVF9-F1
#
_cell.length_a   1.000
_cell.length_b   1.000
_cell.length_c   1.000
_cell.angle_alpha   90.00
_cell.angle_beta   90.00
_cell.angle_gamma   90.00
#
_symmetry.space_group_name_H-M   'P 1'
#
loop_
_entity.id
_entity.type
_entity.pdbx_description
1 polymer ?
#
loop_
_entity_poly.entity_id
_entity_poly.type
_entity_poly.pdbx_seq_one_letter_code
_entity_poly.pdbx_strand_id
1 'polypeptide(L)'
;FVDGENIIDADYRLFYVHRGMEKLAETRMGYNEVTFLSDRVCGICGFAHSTAYTTSVENAMGIQVPERAQMIRAILLEVERLHSHL
;
A
#
# COMPACT_ATOMS: atom_id res chain seq x y z
N PHE A 1 22.82 20.05 -6.50
CA PHE A 1 23.48 21.29 -6.95
C PHE A 1 23.54 22.24 -5.75
N VAL A 2 24.72 22.76 -5.42
CA VAL A 2 24.92 23.58 -4.20
C VAL A 2 25.80 24.78 -4.56
N ASP A 3 25.44 25.96 -4.04
CA ASP A 3 26.26 27.18 -4.11
C ASP A 3 26.48 27.71 -2.69
N GLY A 4 27.72 27.61 -2.21
CA GLY A 4 28.06 27.86 -0.81
C GLY A 4 27.25 26.97 0.14
N GLU A 5 26.46 27.59 1.01
CA GLU A 5 25.56 26.91 1.95
C GLU A 5 24.12 26.78 1.43
N ASN A 6 23.84 27.26 0.22
CA ASN A 6 22.50 27.22 -0.36
C ASN A 6 22.33 26.01 -1.28
N ILE A 7 21.30 25.20 -1.01
CA ILE A 7 20.86 24.15 -1.92
C ILE A 7 20.15 24.83 -3.09
N ILE A 8 20.72 24.70 -4.29
CA ILE A 8 20.17 25.34 -5.51
C ILE A 8 19.20 24.40 -6.21
N ASP A 9 19.51 23.11 -6.24
CA ASP A 9 18.69 22.10 -6.90
C ASP A 9 19.07 20.67 -6.43
N ALA A 10 18.20 19.69 -6.67
CA ALA A 10 18.39 18.28 -6.35
C ALA A 10 17.87 17.37 -7.48
N ASP A 11 18.72 16.47 -7.96
CA ASP A 11 18.33 15.38 -8.88
C ASP A 11 17.98 14.13 -8.06
N TYR A 12 16.74 13.66 -8.19
CA TYR A 12 16.24 12.47 -7.50
C TYR A 12 16.25 11.27 -8.43
N ARG A 13 17.02 10.26 -8.05
CA ARG A 13 16.99 8.94 -8.70
C ARG A 13 16.24 7.97 -7.81
N LEU A 14 15.13 7.45 -8.31
CA LEU A 14 14.25 6.53 -7.58
C LEU A 14 14.36 5.10 -8.14
N PHE A 15 13.58 4.17 -7.58
CA PHE A 15 13.41 2.78 -8.05
C PHE A 15 14.58 1.82 -7.84
N TYR A 16 15.52 2.14 -6.93
CA TYR A 16 16.57 1.18 -6.53
C TYR A 16 16.03 -0.12 -5.90
N VAL A 17 14.80 -0.10 -5.39
CA VAL A 17 14.11 -1.26 -4.78
C VAL A 17 12.96 -1.75 -5.68
N HIS A 18 13.13 -1.67 -7.00
CA HIS A 18 12.14 -2.22 -7.92
C HIS A 18 12.09 -3.75 -7.82
N ARG A 19 10.92 -4.29 -7.45
CA ARG A 19 10.70 -5.74 -7.20
C ARG A 19 9.81 -6.43 -8.25
N GLY A 20 9.31 -5.71 -9.25
CA GLY A 20 8.41 -6.27 -10.27
C GLY A 20 7.07 -6.79 -9.72
N MET A 21 6.54 -6.18 -8.66
CA MET A 21 5.35 -6.67 -7.93
C MET A 21 4.11 -6.76 -8.82
N GLU A 22 3.89 -5.79 -9.70
CA GLU A 22 2.78 -5.80 -10.67
C GLU A 22 2.87 -7.01 -11.60
N LYS A 23 4.07 -7.27 -12.14
CA LYS A 23 4.25 -8.40 -13.06
C LYS A 23 4.09 -9.75 -12.36
N LEU A 24 4.53 -9.84 -11.11
CA LEU A 24 4.31 -11.02 -10.27
C LEU A 24 2.82 -11.26 -10.04
N ALA A 25 2.06 -10.20 -9.71
CA ALA A 25 0.62 -10.26 -9.50
C ALA A 25 -0.12 -10.74 -10.76
N GLU A 26 0.24 -10.21 -11.94
CA GLU A 26 -0.40 -10.60 -13.22
C GLU A 26 -0.15 -12.06 -13.63
N THR A 27 1.06 -12.57 -13.37
CA THR A 27 1.53 -13.79 -14.04
C THR A 27 1.55 -15.03 -13.16
N ARG A 28 1.56 -14.86 -11.82
CA ARG A 28 1.81 -15.97 -10.90
C ARG A 28 0.89 -16.00 -9.68
N MET A 29 -0.03 -15.04 -9.53
CA MET A 29 -0.86 -14.93 -8.33
C MET A 29 -2.34 -14.82 -8.70
N GLY A 30 -3.18 -15.51 -7.95
CA GLY A 30 -4.63 -15.31 -7.96
C GLY A 30 -5.05 -14.11 -7.12
N TYR A 31 -6.31 -13.66 -7.29
CA TYR A 31 -6.84 -12.49 -6.59
C TYR A 31 -6.67 -12.54 -5.07
N ASN A 32 -6.83 -13.71 -4.45
CA ASN A 32 -6.67 -13.89 -3.00
C ASN A 32 -5.21 -13.78 -2.54
N GLU A 33 -4.27 -14.17 -3.39
CA GLU A 33 -2.84 -14.16 -3.05
C GLU A 33 -2.28 -12.75 -3.12
N VAL A 34 -2.78 -11.93 -4.06
CA VAL A 34 -2.33 -10.53 -4.24
C VAL A 34 -2.60 -9.69 -2.99
N THR A 35 -3.59 -10.03 -2.15
CA THR A 35 -3.79 -9.36 -0.86
C THR A 35 -2.53 -9.44 0.03
N PHE A 36 -1.85 -10.58 0.08
CA PHE A 36 -0.60 -10.72 0.84
C PHE A 36 0.58 -9.99 0.19
N LEU A 37 0.57 -9.85 -1.14
CA LEU A 37 1.56 -9.06 -1.85
C LEU A 37 1.39 -7.56 -1.59
N SER A 38 0.15 -7.08 -1.56
CA SER A 38 -0.19 -5.67 -1.36
C SER A 38 0.30 -5.15 -0.01
N ASP A 39 0.16 -5.93 1.05
CA ASP A 39 0.69 -5.63 2.40
C ASP A 39 2.21 -5.37 2.40
N ARG A 40 2.95 -5.94 1.44
CA ARG A 40 4.42 -5.82 1.34
C ARG A 40 4.89 -4.70 0.42
N VAL A 41 3.98 -3.85 -0.07
CA VAL A 41 4.34 -2.68 -0.89
C VAL A 41 5.14 -1.67 -0.07
N CYS A 42 4.68 -1.39 1.15
CA CYS A 42 5.31 -0.52 2.14
C CYS A 42 5.60 -1.31 3.43
N GLY A 43 6.67 -0.97 4.15
CA GLY A 43 7.02 -1.64 5.43
C GLY A 43 6.24 -1.13 6.65
N ILE A 44 5.53 -0.01 6.53
CA ILE A 44 4.82 0.67 7.63
C ILE A 44 3.30 0.71 7.37
N CYS A 45 2.90 0.68 6.10
CA CYS A 45 1.56 0.99 5.61
C CYS A 45 0.77 -0.28 5.17
N GLY A 46 1.02 -1.42 5.81
CA GLY A 46 0.51 -2.72 5.36
C GLY A 46 -1.01 -2.83 5.31
N PHE A 47 -1.70 -2.41 6.38
CA PHE A 47 -3.16 -2.40 6.46
C PHE A 47 -3.78 -1.47 5.44
N ALA A 48 -3.19 -0.30 5.20
CA ALA A 48 -3.63 0.61 4.15
C ALA A 48 -3.59 -0.05 2.77
N HIS A 49 -2.48 -0.70 2.41
CA HIS A 49 -2.37 -1.35 1.10
C HIS A 49 -3.29 -2.56 0.93
N SER A 50 -3.36 -3.44 1.94
CA SER A 50 -4.23 -4.62 1.89
C SER A 50 -5.71 -4.25 1.87
N THR A 51 -6.11 -3.24 2.63
CA THR A 51 -7.49 -2.72 2.62
C THR A 51 -7.83 -2.06 1.29
N ALA A 52 -6.91 -1.26 0.72
CA ALA A 52 -7.12 -0.62 -0.57
C ALA A 52 -7.28 -1.65 -1.71
N TYR A 53 -6.43 -2.67 -1.74
CA TYR A 53 -6.55 -3.77 -2.72
C TYR A 53 -7.88 -4.52 -2.56
N THR A 54 -8.19 -4.96 -1.34
CA THR A 54 -9.41 -5.73 -1.07
C THR A 54 -10.67 -4.94 -1.43
N THR A 55 -10.73 -3.66 -1.04
CA THR A 55 -11.85 -2.76 -1.37
C THR A 55 -12.01 -2.58 -2.88
N SER A 56 -10.90 -2.51 -3.62
CA SER A 56 -10.93 -2.40 -5.09
C SER A 56 -11.53 -3.65 -5.74
N VAL A 57 -11.15 -4.84 -5.26
CA VAL A 57 -11.71 -6.12 -5.73
C VAL A 57 -13.20 -6.23 -5.39
N GLU A 58 -13.58 -5.88 -4.15
CA GLU A 58 -14.98 -5.89 -3.71
C GLU A 58 -15.85 -4.96 -4.54
N ASN A 59 -15.37 -3.74 -4.82
CA ASN A 59 -16.06 -2.78 -5.68
C ASN A 59 -16.22 -3.31 -7.11
N ALA A 60 -15.16 -3.92 -7.67
CA ALA A 60 -15.21 -4.49 -9.02
C ALA A 60 -16.20 -5.67 -9.13
N MET A 61 -16.39 -6.42 -8.05
CA MET A 61 -17.31 -7.55 -7.98
C MET A 61 -18.72 -7.18 -7.47
N GLY A 62 -18.94 -5.93 -7.04
CA GLY A 62 -20.21 -5.49 -6.45
C GLY A 62 -20.51 -6.14 -5.09
N ILE A 63 -19.48 -6.55 -4.34
CA ILE A 63 -19.63 -7.21 -3.04
C ILE A 63 -20.01 -6.18 -1.97
N GLN A 64 -21.12 -6.43 -1.28
CA GLN A 64 -21.51 -5.65 -0.10
C GLN A 64 -20.79 -6.18 1.14
N VAL A 65 -19.88 -5.37 1.69
CA VAL A 65 -19.10 -5.73 2.87
C VAL A 65 -19.95 -5.56 4.13
N PRO A 66 -20.06 -6.57 5.01
CA PRO A 66 -20.81 -6.45 6.27
C PRO A 66 -20.28 -5.31 7.15
N GLU A 67 -21.17 -4.61 7.84
CA GLU A 67 -20.83 -3.46 8.70
C GLU A 67 -19.72 -3.78 9.70
N ARG A 68 -19.77 -4.95 10.33
CA ARG A 68 -18.74 -5.41 11.27
C ARG A 68 -17.34 -5.48 10.62
N ALA A 69 -17.24 -5.91 9.36
CA ALA A 69 -15.96 -5.96 8.65
C ALA A 69 -15.44 -4.56 8.33
N GLN A 70 -16.32 -3.61 7.99
CA GLN A 70 -15.96 -2.21 7.79
C GLN A 70 -15.41 -1.59 9.08
N MET A 71 -16.03 -1.87 10.23
CA MET A 71 -15.56 -1.39 11.53
C MET A 71 -14.19 -1.95 11.91
N ILE A 72 -13.95 -3.24 11.66
CA ILE A 72 -12.64 -3.86 11.90
C ILE A 72 -11.56 -3.19 11.03
N ARG A 73 -11.84 -2.93 9.75
CA ARG A 73 -10.92 -2.20 8.86
C ARG A 73 -10.61 -0.80 9.39
N ALA A 74 -11.64 -0.05 9.79
CA ALA A 74 -11.46 1.29 10.34
C ALA A 74 -10.56 1.29 11.58
N ILE A 75 -10.79 0.38 12.52
CA ILE A 75 -9.96 0.27 13.74
C ILE A 75 -8.50 -0.02 13.38
N LEU A 76 -8.25 -0.99 12.49
CA LEU A 76 -6.89 -1.37 12.12
C LEU A 76 -6.16 -0.26 11.36
N LEU A 77 -6.86 0.43 10.46
CA LEU A 77 -6.31 1.59 9.75
C LEU A 77 -5.95 2.72 10.71
N GLU A 78 -6.77 2.99 11.72
CA GLU A 78 -6.46 4.03 12.71
C GLU A 78 -5.33 3.64 13.65
N VAL A 79 -5.21 2.36 14.00
CA VAL A 79 -4.06 1.84 14.77
C VAL A 79 -2.77 1.98 13.95
N GLU A 80 -2.78 1.59 12.67
CA GLU A 80 -1.64 1.78 11.77
C GLU A 80 -1.29 3.26 11.63
N ARG A 81 -2.29 4.13 11.46
CA ARG A 81 -2.07 5.58 11.35
C ARG A 81 -1.39 6.13 12.59
N LEU A 82 -1.84 5.75 13.79
CA LEU A 82 -1.19 6.17 15.04
C LEU A 82 0.25 5.64 15.13
N HIS A 83 0.47 4.36 14.82
CA HIS A 83 1.81 3.76 14.82
C HIS A 83 2.76 4.46 13.84
N SER A 84 2.28 4.84 12.66
CA SER A 84 3.11 5.49 11.64
C SER A 84 3.50 6.94 11.97
N HIS A 85 2.84 7.59 12.91
CA HIS A 85 2.99 9.03 13.18
C HIS A 85 3.42 9.35 14.62
N LEU A 86 3.64 8.35 15.45
CA LEU A 86 4.22 8.45 16.80
C LEU A 86 5.67 7.98 16.77
#